data_AF-A0A5K3ESC2-F1
#
_entry.id   AF-A0A5K3ESC2-F1
#
_cell.length_a   1.000
_cell.length_b   1.000
_cell.length_c   1.000
_cell.angle_alpha   90.00
_cell.angle_beta   90.00
_cell.angle_gamma   90.00
#
_symmetry.space_group_name_H-M   'P 1'
#
loop_
_entity.id
_entity.type
_entity.pdbx_description
1 polymer ?
#
loop_
_entity_poly.entity_id
_entity_poly.type
_entity_poly.pdbx_seq_one_letter_code
_entity_poly.pdbx_strand_id
1 'polypeptide(L)'
;METSPWDASANLEVHIVANVSIVIHQWLISTAGKDPKTSEGLAWYDAKGRQLLDSIARFWSVRVDYSEEKSAYVIKGELLHPPIRLVLLQ
;
A
#
# COMPACT_ATOMS: atom_id res chain seq x y z
N MET A 1 -28.44 3.47 1.05
CA MET A 1 -27.53 4.30 1.86
C MET A 1 -26.54 4.90 0.87
N GLU A 2 -26.65 6.20 0.59
CA GLU A 2 -25.64 6.89 -0.23
C GLU A 2 -24.35 6.95 0.57
N THR A 3 -23.30 6.29 0.08
CA THR A 3 -21.94 6.50 0.58
C THR A 3 -21.53 7.92 0.28
N SER A 4 -21.07 8.63 1.31
CA SER A 4 -20.49 9.96 1.16
C SER A 4 -19.39 9.94 0.09
N PRO A 5 -19.20 11.00 -0.71
CA PRO A 5 -18.05 11.11 -1.62
C PRO A 5 -16.72 10.88 -0.90
N TRP A 6 -16.66 11.20 0.39
CA TRP A 6 -15.53 10.95 1.28
C TRP A 6 -15.36 9.47 1.61
N ASP A 7 -16.45 8.72 1.79
CA ASP A 7 -16.42 7.27 1.99
C ASP A 7 -15.99 6.56 0.71
N ALA A 8 -16.39 7.08 -0.45
CA ALA A 8 -15.91 6.58 -1.74
C ALA A 8 -14.41 6.85 -1.91
N SER A 9 -13.93 8.09 -1.73
CA SER A 9 -12.49 8.42 -1.85
C SER A 9 -11.64 7.63 -0.84
N ALA A 10 -12.07 7.50 0.41
CA ALA A 10 -11.36 6.74 1.44
C ALA A 10 -11.27 5.23 1.12
N ASN A 11 -12.27 4.67 0.43
CA ASN A 11 -12.22 3.27 -0.03
C ASN A 11 -11.48 3.10 -1.36
N LEU A 12 -11.34 4.15 -2.17
CA LEU A 12 -10.72 4.13 -3.50
C LEU A 12 -9.22 4.50 -3.46
N GLU A 13 -8.77 5.28 -2.48
CA GLU A 13 -7.36 5.65 -2.30
C GLU A 13 -6.57 4.61 -1.50
N VAL A 14 -6.90 3.33 -1.71
CA VAL A 14 -6.28 2.17 -1.04
C VAL A 14 -4.75 2.12 -1.22
N HIS A 15 -4.26 2.72 -2.30
CA HIS A 15 -2.84 2.87 -2.63
C HIS A 15 -2.03 3.62 -1.55
N ILE A 16 -2.65 4.51 -0.77
CA ILE A 16 -1.97 5.24 0.31
C ILE A 16 -1.39 4.25 1.33
N VAL A 17 -2.11 3.17 1.62
CA VAL A 17 -1.66 2.13 2.57
C VAL A 17 -0.43 1.39 2.03
N ALA A 18 -0.37 1.14 0.72
CA ALA A 18 0.83 0.60 0.08
C ALA A 18 1.99 1.62 0.11
N ASN A 19 1.73 2.90 -0.17
CA ASN A 19 2.75 3.95 -0.16
C ASN A 19 3.48 4.06 1.19
N VAL A 20 2.76 3.88 2.31
CA VAL A 20 3.39 3.85 3.65
C VAL A 20 4.44 2.75 3.75
N SER A 21 4.15 1.53 3.25
CA SER A 21 5.12 0.43 3.26
C SER A 21 6.35 0.71 2.39
N ILE A 22 6.18 1.39 1.26
CA ILE A 22 7.28 1.78 0.36
C ILE A 22 8.20 2.79 1.05
N VAL A 23 7.63 3.82 1.68
CA VAL A 23 8.42 4.85 2.39
C VAL A 23 9.19 4.24 3.57
N ILE A 24 8.57 3.34 4.33
CA ILE A 24 9.25 2.60 5.41
C ILE A 24 10.43 1.81 4.85
N HIS A 25 10.21 1.07 3.75
CA HIS A 25 11.27 0.29 3.11
C HIS A 25 12.44 1.17 2.63
N GLN A 26 12.14 2.28 1.95
CA GLN A 26 13.15 3.24 1.49
C GLN A 26 13.93 3.84 2.66
N TRP A 27 13.25 4.22 3.73
CA TRP A 27 13.89 4.77 4.93
C TRP A 27 14.80 3.74 5.61
N LEU A 28 14.35 2.50 5.78
CA LEU A 28 15.16 1.42 6.34
C LEU A 28 16.42 1.15 5.50
N ILE A 29 16.31 1.13 4.17
CA ILE A 29 17.48 0.99 3.29
C ILE A 29 18.44 2.16 3.45
N SER A 30 17.92 3.40 3.49
CA SER A 30 18.75 4.60 3.63
C SER A 30 19.50 4.69 4.97
N THR A 31 18.97 4.04 6.00
CA THR A 31 19.54 4.03 7.35
C THR A 31 20.43 2.80 7.59
N ALA A 32 20.21 1.70 6.87
CA ALA A 32 20.99 0.46 6.99
C ALA A 32 22.48 0.60 6.60
N GLY A 33 22.84 1.63 5.81
CA GLY A 33 24.24 1.95 5.49
C GLY A 33 25.00 2.71 6.59
N LYS A 34 24.32 3.13 7.66
CA LYS A 34 24.92 3.78 8.84
C LYS A 34 25.03 2.72 9.94
N ASP A 35 26.18 2.68 10.63
CA ASP A 35 26.58 1.67 11.64
C ASP A 35 25.43 0.78 12.16
N PRO A 36 25.45 -0.54 11.87
CA PRO A 36 24.39 -1.49 12.26
C PRO A 36 24.05 -1.48 13.76
N LYS A 37 24.96 -1.03 14.62
CA LYS A 37 24.75 -0.95 16.08
C LYS A 37 24.03 0.33 16.53
N THR A 38 23.93 1.34 15.66
CA THR A 38 23.26 2.63 15.92
C THR A 38 22.23 2.98 14.85
N SER A 39 21.81 2.01 14.03
CA SER A 39 20.78 2.21 13.03
C SER A 39 19.45 2.52 13.73
N GLU A 40 19.15 3.82 13.85
CA GLU A 40 17.86 4.32 14.33
C GLU A 40 16.69 3.68 13.57
N GLY A 41 16.92 3.32 12.30
CA GLY A 41 15.99 2.57 11.47
C GLY A 41 15.70 1.17 11.99
N LEU A 42 16.72 0.40 12.34
CA LEU A 42 16.56 -0.96 12.87
C LEU A 42 15.90 -0.93 14.26
N ALA A 43 16.32 -0.01 15.14
CA ALA A 43 15.72 0.15 16.46
C ALA A 43 14.22 0.53 16.37
N TRP A 44 13.87 1.45 15.47
CA TRP A 44 12.47 1.79 15.21
C TRP A 44 11.69 0.61 14.60
N TYR A 45 12.30 -0.12 13.66
CA TYR A 45 11.66 -1.27 13.03
C TYR A 45 11.28 -2.31 14.07
N ASP A 46 12.19 -2.58 15.00
CA ASP A 46 11.99 -3.53 16.07
C ASP A 46 10.89 -3.11 17.05
N ALA A 47 10.86 -1.82 17.40
CA ALA A 47 9.91 -1.28 18.38
C ALA A 47 8.50 -1.03 17.81
N LYS A 48 8.39 -0.63 16.55
CA LYS A 48 7.14 -0.13 15.94
C LYS A 48 6.93 -0.60 14.50
N GLY A 49 7.98 -0.62 13.68
CA GLY A 49 7.85 -0.89 12.25
C GLY A 49 7.19 -2.22 11.93
N ARG A 50 7.54 -3.30 12.65
CA ARG A 50 6.89 -4.62 12.47
C ARG A 50 5.38 -4.58 12.66
N GLN A 51 4.90 -3.95 13.73
CA GLN A 51 3.46 -3.89 14.03
C GLN A 51 2.69 -3.10 12.96
N LEU A 52 3.30 -2.04 12.44
CA LEU A 52 2.72 -1.24 11.36
C LEU A 52 2.68 -2.03 10.04
N LEU A 53 3.77 -2.69 9.66
CA LEU A 53 3.81 -3.51 8.45
C LEU A 53 2.88 -4.73 8.54
N ASP A 54 2.77 -5.37 9.69
CA ASP A 54 1.78 -6.44 9.93
C ASP A 54 0.35 -5.95 9.76
N SER A 55 0.06 -4.73 10.23
CA SER A 55 -1.26 -4.11 10.08
C SER A 55 -1.56 -3.81 8.61
N ILE A 56 -0.57 -3.32 7.86
CA ILE A 56 -0.66 -3.12 6.41
C ILE A 56 -0.88 -4.45 5.68
N ALA A 57 -0.14 -5.50 6.03
CA ALA A 57 -0.29 -6.82 5.44
C ALA A 57 -1.70 -7.41 5.68
N ARG A 58 -2.23 -7.27 6.90
CA ARG A 58 -3.61 -7.66 7.24
C ARG A 58 -4.66 -6.85 6.50
N PHE A 59 -4.42 -5.55 6.32
CA PHE A 59 -5.30 -4.69 5.54
C PHE A 59 -5.42 -5.18 4.08
N TRP A 60 -4.30 -5.58 3.47
CA TRP A 60 -4.26 -6.11 2.11
C TRP A 60 -4.83 -7.53 2.02
N SER A 61 -4.57 -8.41 2.99
CA SER A 61 -5.03 -9.80 2.93
C SER A 61 -6.55 -9.95 2.87
N VAL A 62 -7.30 -9.01 3.46
CA VAL A 62 -8.77 -9.01 3.38
C VAL A 62 -9.30 -8.32 2.12
N ARG A 63 -8.46 -7.57 1.41
CA ARG A 63 -8.80 -6.77 0.21
C ARG A 63 -8.32 -7.39 -1.09
N VAL A 64 -7.68 -8.55 -1.05
CA VAL A 64 -7.33 -9.31 -2.25
C VAL A 64 -8.13 -10.61 -2.31
N ASP A 65 -8.50 -11.02 -3.52
CA ASP A 65 -9.00 -12.37 -3.81
C ASP A 65 -8.14 -13.01 -4.89
N TYR A 66 -8.03 -14.34 -4.87
CA TYR A 66 -7.39 -15.05 -5.97
C TYR A 66 -8.34 -15.17 -7.15
N SER A 67 -7.90 -14.75 -8.34
CA SER A 67 -8.60 -14.94 -9.60
C SER A 67 -7.97 -16.11 -10.35
N GLU A 68 -8.73 -17.20 -10.52
CA GLU A 68 -8.29 -18.36 -11.31
C GLU A 68 -8.03 -18.00 -12.78
N GLU A 69 -8.93 -17.21 -13.37
CA GLU A 69 -8.83 -16.72 -14.76
C GLU A 69 -7.50 -16.00 -15.02
N LYS A 70 -7.07 -15.16 -14.08
CA LYS A 70 -5.83 -14.39 -14.18
C LYS A 70 -4.63 -15.11 -13.57
N SER A 71 -4.88 -16.24 -12.89
CA SER A 71 -3.90 -16.96 -12.07
C SER A 71 -3.14 -16.04 -11.10
N ALA A 72 -3.83 -15.04 -10.53
CA ALA A 72 -3.22 -13.98 -9.73
C ALA A 72 -4.17 -13.45 -8.65
N TYR A 73 -3.61 -12.85 -7.59
CA TYR A 73 -4.39 -12.09 -6.61
C TYR A 73 -4.79 -10.72 -7.18
N VAL A 74 -6.06 -10.35 -7.01
CA VAL A 74 -6.65 -9.10 -7.50
C VAL A 74 -7.25 -8.30 -6.34
N ILE A 75 -7.18 -6.97 -6.41
CA ILE A 75 -7.76 -6.08 -5.40
C ILE A 75 -9.29 -6.06 -5.57
N LYS A 76 -10.01 -6.26 -4.46
CA LYS A 76 -11.47 -6.20 -4.38
C LYS A 76 -11.96 -4.78 -4.65
N GLY A 77 -12.90 -4.64 -5.58
CA GLY A 77 -13.68 -3.41 -5.74
C GLY A 77 -12.91 -2.22 -6.32
N GLU A 78 -11.71 -2.41 -6.89
CA GLU A 78 -11.17 -1.37 -7.76
C GLU A 78 -12.10 -1.20 -8.97
N LEU A 79 -12.62 0.02 -9.11
CA LEU A 79 -13.06 0.52 -10.39
C LEU A 79 -11.94 0.23 -11.38
N LEU A 80 -12.20 -0.70 -12.31
CA LEU A 80 -11.65 -0.64 -13.64
C LEU A 80 -11.95 0.77 -14.15
N HIS A 81 -11.09 1.74 -13.87
CA HIS A 81 -11.07 2.93 -14.69
C HIS A 81 -10.85 2.40 -16.11
N PRO A 82 -11.76 2.66 -17.06
CA PRO A 82 -11.42 2.41 -18.45
C PRO A 82 -10.09 3.15 -18.70
N PRO A 83 -9.17 2.57 -19.48
CA PRO A 83 -7.87 3.15 -19.70
C PRO A 83 -8.06 4.62 -20.03
N ILE A 84 -7.38 5.49 -19.30
CA ILE A 84 -7.32 6.92 -19.61
C ILE A 84 -6.84 6.98 -21.06
N ARG A 85 -7.77 7.09 -22.01
CA ARG A 85 -7.46 7.51 -23.36
C ARG A 85 -6.99 8.93 -23.16
N LEU A 86 -5.67 9.13 -23.17
CA LEU A 86 -5.08 10.36 -23.66
C LEU A 86 -5.62 10.54 -25.08
N VAL A 87 -6.83 11.10 -25.17
CA VAL A 87 -7.22 11.87 -26.34
C VAL A 87 -6.35 13.10 -26.23
N LEU A 88 -5.18 13.03 -26.88
CA LEU A 88 -4.44 14.21 -27.28
C LEU A 88 -5.44 15.03 -28.10
N LEU A 89 -6.01 16.05 -27.45
CA LEU A 89 -6.66 17.14 -28.15
C LEU A 89 -5.54 18.03 -28.69
N GLN A 90 -5.63 18.27 -29.99
CA GLN A 90 -4.85 19.15 -30.88
C GLN A 90 -3.69 18.47 -31.61
#